data_AF-S3UZ28-F1
#
_entry.id   AF-S3UZ28-F1
#
_cell.length_a   1.000
_cell.length_b   1.000
_cell.length_c   1.000
_cell.angle_alpha   90.00
_cell.angle_beta   90.00
_cell.angle_gamma   90.00
#
_symmetry.space_group_name_H-M   'P 1'
#
loop_
_entity.id
_entity.type
_entity.pdbx_description
1 polymer ?
#
loop_
_entity_poly.entity_id
_entity_poly.type
_entity_poly.pdbx_seq_one_letter_code
_entity_poly.pdbx_strand_id
1 'polypeptide(L)'
;MNNIIELQNILKRMSDLLYGGGYDDWGSSFKNLINEIATNSTETKRKILRLYGGMGSLNDIVLYKDGKLLLSDSNEFDELRSKLFVKLQDLSEGDT
;
A
#
# COMPACT_ATOMS: atom_id res chain seq x y z
N MET A 1 -15.45 -9.50 -7.29
CA MET A 1 -15.54 -9.05 -5.89
C MET A 1 -14.29 -9.38 -5.07
N ASN A 2 -13.72 -10.59 -5.20
CA ASN A 2 -12.52 -11.02 -4.46
C ASN A 2 -11.29 -10.11 -4.66
N ASN A 3 -11.05 -9.58 -5.86
CA ASN A 3 -9.87 -8.74 -6.14
C ASN A 3 -9.85 -7.44 -5.34
N ILE A 4 -11.01 -6.79 -5.10
CA ILE A 4 -11.07 -5.57 -4.30
C ILE A 4 -10.84 -5.88 -2.82
N ILE A 5 -11.41 -6.99 -2.33
CA ILE A 5 -11.21 -7.43 -0.94
C ILE A 5 -9.72 -7.76 -0.70
N GLU A 6 -9.06 -8.43 -1.65
CA GLU A 6 -7.62 -8.70 -1.56
C GLU A 6 -6.80 -7.41 -1.50
N LEU A 7 -7.08 -6.43 -2.37
CA LEU A 7 -6.40 -5.14 -2.34
C LEU A 7 -6.65 -4.40 -1.01
N GLN A 8 -7.89 -4.41 -0.51
CA GLN A 8 -8.21 -3.82 0.79
C GLN A 8 -7.45 -4.50 1.93
N ASN A 9 -7.31 -5.83 1.91
CA ASN A 9 -6.55 -6.56 2.92
C ASN A 9 -5.06 -6.21 2.88
N ILE A 10 -4.47 -6.10 1.69
CA ILE A 10 -3.07 -5.67 1.53
C ILE A 10 -2.88 -4.24 2.05
N LEU A 11 -3.72 -3.30 1.60
CA LEU A 11 -3.67 -1.90 2.04
C LEU A 11 -3.88 -1.77 3.55
N LYS A 12 -4.78 -2.57 4.14
CA LYS A 12 -5.00 -2.61 5.58
C LYS A 12 -3.75 -3.05 6.32
N ARG A 13 -3.12 -4.15 5.89
CA ARG A 13 -1.91 -4.64 6.56
C ARG A 13 -0.76 -3.64 6.46
N MET A 14 -0.59 -3.01 5.29
CA MET A 14 0.39 -1.93 5.12
C MET A 14 0.09 -0.74 6.05
N SER A 15 -1.17 -0.32 6.18
CA SER A 15 -1.61 0.73 7.12
C SER A 15 -1.27 0.38 8.57
N ASP A 16 -1.54 -0.86 9.00
CA ASP A 16 -1.25 -1.33 10.36
C ASP A 16 0.26 -1.30 10.67
N LEU A 17 1.11 -1.72 9.72
CA LEU A 17 2.58 -1.67 9.85
C LEU A 17 3.09 -0.23 9.94
N LEU A 18 2.53 0.67 9.12
CA LEU A 18 2.88 2.10 9.12
C LEU A 18 2.55 2.75 10.47
N TYR A 19 1.36 2.50 11.02
CA TYR A 19 1.00 2.97 12.36
C TYR A 19 1.91 2.37 13.44
N GLY A 20 2.25 1.07 13.35
CA GLY A 20 3.19 0.43 14.28
C GLY A 20 4.56 1.11 14.32
N GLY A 21 5.04 1.56 13.15
CA GLY A 21 6.28 2.31 12.98
C GLY A 21 6.19 3.82 13.26
N GLY A 22 5.00 4.36 13.55
CA GLY A 22 4.80 5.81 13.79
C GLY A 22 4.69 6.67 12.53
N TYR A 23 4.42 6.06 11.37
CA TYR A 23 4.19 6.74 10.09
C TYR A 23 2.70 7.07 9.91
N ASP A 24 2.14 7.82 10.85
CA ASP A 24 0.69 8.03 10.98
C ASP A 24 0.03 8.68 9.74
N ASP A 25 0.74 9.59 9.07
CA ASP A 25 0.29 10.24 7.84
C ASP A 25 0.12 9.23 6.70
N TRP A 26 1.09 8.33 6.55
CA TRP A 26 1.04 7.24 5.58
C TRP A 26 -0.01 6.21 5.96
N GLY A 27 -0.08 5.82 7.24
CA GLY A 27 -1.10 4.91 7.76
C GLY A 27 -2.52 5.42 7.45
N SER A 28 -2.76 6.71 7.69
CA SER A 28 -4.04 7.36 7.42
C SER A 28 -4.34 7.47 5.92
N SER A 29 -3.32 7.77 5.11
CA SER A 29 -3.45 7.79 3.64
C SER A 29 -3.86 6.43 3.09
N PHE A 30 -3.25 5.33 3.57
CA PHE A 30 -3.62 3.97 3.18
C PHE A 30 -5.04 3.60 3.63
N LYS A 31 -5.45 4.03 4.83
CA LYS A 31 -6.83 3.82 5.30
C LYS A 31 -7.86 4.52 4.42
N ASN A 32 -7.56 5.71 3.92
CA ASN A 32 -8.43 6.40 2.96
C ASN A 32 -8.53 5.62 1.63
N LEU A 33 -7.42 5.09 1.13
CA LEU A 33 -7.41 4.25 -0.09
C LEU A 33 -8.27 2.99 0.04
N ILE A 34 -8.34 2.37 1.22
CA ILE A 34 -9.23 1.21 1.49
C ILE A 34 -10.71 1.56 1.28
N ASN A 35 -11.12 2.76 1.71
CA ASN A 35 -12.49 3.22 1.54
C ASN A 35 -12.75 3.62 0.09
N GLU A 36 -11.82 4.37 -0.52
CA GLU A 36 -11.94 4.87 -1.90
C GLU A 36 -12.01 3.72 -2.92
N ILE A 37 -11.24 2.64 -2.74
CA ILE A 37 -11.18 1.54 -3.71
C ILE A 37 -12.49 0.73 -3.79
N ALA A 38 -13.30 0.75 -2.74
CA ALA A 38 -14.62 0.13 -2.74
C ALA A 38 -15.64 0.89 -3.60
N THR A 39 -15.49 2.21 -3.69
CA THR A 39 -16.44 3.09 -4.38
C THR A 39 -15.96 3.56 -5.76
N ASN A 40 -14.65 3.71 -5.96
CA ASN A 40 -14.04 4.14 -7.21
C ASN A 40 -12.74 3.37 -7.47
N SER A 41 -12.87 2.09 -7.81
CA SER A 41 -11.74 1.19 -7.93
C SER A 41 -10.73 1.62 -8.99
N THR A 42 -11.18 2.08 -10.16
CA THR A 42 -10.29 2.38 -11.29
C THR A 42 -9.40 3.58 -11.00
N GLU A 43 -9.98 4.67 -10.48
CA GLU A 43 -9.19 5.87 -10.15
C GLU A 43 -8.29 5.62 -8.94
N THR A 44 -8.80 4.90 -7.94
CA THR A 44 -8.01 4.57 -6.74
C THR A 44 -6.79 3.70 -7.09
N LYS A 45 -6.93 2.71 -7.98
CA LYS A 45 -5.79 1.92 -8.48
C LYS A 45 -4.73 2.79 -9.15
N ARG A 46 -5.13 3.76 -9.99
CA ARG A 46 -4.19 4.72 -10.61
C ARG A 46 -3.50 5.61 -9.58
N LYS A 47 -4.24 6.09 -8.57
CA LYS A 47 -3.69 6.85 -7.45
C LYS A 47 -2.64 6.03 -6.69
N ILE A 48 -2.91 4.76 -6.41
CA ILE A 48 -1.95 3.85 -5.76
C ILE A 48 -0.71 3.64 -6.62
N LEU A 49 -0.86 3.39 -7.93
CA LEU A 49 0.28 3.23 -8.84
C LEU A 49 1.19 4.47 -8.87
N ARG A 50 0.62 5.67 -8.79
CA ARG A 50 1.40 6.91 -8.71
C ARG A 50 2.26 7.00 -7.45
N LEU A 51 1.89 6.35 -6.35
CA LEU A 51 2.69 6.33 -5.12
C LEU A 51 4.02 5.58 -5.32
N TYR A 52 4.16 4.72 -6.32
CA TYR A 52 5.41 4.00 -6.60
C TYR A 52 6.47 4.85 -7.31
N GLY A 53 6.15 6.08 -7.73
CA GLY A 53 7.08 6.96 -8.44
C GLY A 53 7.22 8.34 -7.79
N GLY A 54 8.34 9.01 -8.06
CA GLY A 54 8.61 10.37 -7.57
C GLY A 54 9.45 10.43 -6.29
N MET A 55 9.69 11.65 -5.79
CA MET A 55 10.43 11.91 -4.55
C MET A 55 9.52 11.73 -3.33
N GLY A 56 9.92 10.89 -2.36
CA GLY A 56 9.04 10.53 -1.23
C GLY A 56 7.99 9.49 -1.63
N SER A 57 8.35 8.61 -2.55
CA SER A 57 7.51 7.52 -3.03
C SER A 57 7.32 6.46 -1.95
N LEU A 58 6.32 5.61 -2.14
CA LEU A 58 6.09 4.40 -1.36
C LEU A 58 7.33 3.49 -1.31
N ASN A 59 8.17 3.51 -2.35
CA ASN A 59 9.40 2.73 -2.41
C ASN A 59 10.47 3.24 -1.44
N ASP A 60 10.42 4.52 -1.07
CA ASP A 60 11.40 5.15 -0.18
C ASP A 60 11.13 4.83 1.31
N ILE A 61 9.99 4.22 1.63
CA ILE A 61 9.62 3.88 3.00
C ILE A 61 10.41 2.68 3.48
N VAL A 62 11.16 2.86 4.56
CA VAL A 62 11.75 1.80 5.38
C VAL A 62 11.35 2.08 6.81
N LEU A 63 10.82 1.08 7.52
CA LEU A 63 10.20 1.30 8.84
C LEU A 63 11.28 1.37 9.93
N TYR A 64 11.43 2.55 10.52
CA TYR A 64 12.29 2.80 11.67
C TYR A 64 11.46 3.30 12.84
N LYS A 65 11.85 2.90 14.05
CA LYS A 65 11.29 3.43 15.29
C LYS A 65 12.40 3.59 16.32
N ASP A 66 12.46 4.77 16.95
CA ASP A 66 13.49 5.12 17.92
C ASP A 66 14.93 4.87 17.42
N GLY A 67 15.18 5.18 16.14
CA GLY A 67 16.48 4.98 15.49
C GLY A 67 16.84 3.52 15.19
N LYS A 68 15.93 2.57 15.42
CA LYS A 68 16.13 1.15 15.12
C LYS A 68 15.28 0.72 13.94
N LEU A 69 15.89 -0.05 13.03
CA LEU A 69 15.18 -0.69 11.93
C LEU A 69 14.21 -1.72 12.49
N LEU A 70 12.94 -1.60 12.16
CA LEU A 70 11.94 -2.62 12.42
C LEU A 70 12.06 -3.69 11.34
N LEU A 71 13.06 -4.58 11.46
CA LEU A 71 13.45 -5.48 10.38
C LEU A 71 12.31 -6.38 9.90
N SER A 72 11.58 -7.01 10.82
CA SER A 72 10.45 -7.89 10.47
C SER A 72 9.35 -7.11 9.76
N ASP A 73 8.94 -5.98 10.32
CA ASP A 73 7.87 -5.14 9.77
C ASP A 73 8.26 -4.54 8.43
N SER A 74 9.53 -4.15 8.26
CA SER A 74 10.06 -3.60 7.02
C SER A 74 10.09 -4.66 5.91
N ASN A 75 10.51 -5.88 6.23
CA ASN A 75 10.51 -6.99 5.27
C ASN A 75 9.07 -7.33 4.84
N GLU A 76 8.14 -7.42 5.81
CA GLU A 76 6.73 -7.66 5.49
C GLU A 76 6.15 -6.51 4.65
N PHE A 77 6.49 -5.27 4.98
CA PHE A 77 6.03 -4.11 4.22
C PHE A 77 6.54 -4.12 2.78
N ASP A 78 7.79 -4.53 2.56
CA ASP A 78 8.38 -4.66 1.23
C ASP A 78 7.70 -5.78 0.42
N GLU A 79 7.44 -6.94 1.03
CA GLU A 79 6.70 -8.03 0.39
C GLU A 79 5.28 -7.60 -0.01
N LEU A 80 4.57 -6.91 0.89
CA LEU A 80 3.23 -6.39 0.63
C LEU A 80 3.23 -5.34 -0.49
N ARG A 81 4.27 -4.50 -0.54
CA ARG A 81 4.46 -3.50 -1.59
C ARG A 81 4.65 -4.16 -2.96
N SER A 82 5.50 -5.18 -3.06
CA SER A 82 5.65 -5.94 -4.32
C SER A 82 4.35 -6.63 -4.72
N LYS A 83 3.67 -7.27 -3.76
CA LYS A 83 2.40 -7.96 -3.99
C LYS A 83 1.31 -7.01 -4.48
N LEU A 84 1.20 -5.83 -3.87
CA LEU A 84 0.26 -4.79 -4.27
C LEU A 84 0.52 -4.34 -5.71
N PHE A 85 1.79 -4.12 -6.08
CA PHE A 85 2.16 -3.70 -7.43
C PHE A 85 1.76 -4.73 -8.48
N VAL A 86 2.13 -5.99 -8.29
CA VAL A 86 1.79 -7.09 -9.20
C VAL A 86 0.27 -7.19 -9.38
N LYS A 87 -0.48 -7.18 -8.27
CA LYS A 87 -1.96 -7.23 -8.32
C LYS A 87 -2.57 -6.05 -9.09
N LEU A 88 -1.98 -4.86 -8.99
CA LEU A 88 -2.47 -3.70 -9.73
C LEU A 88 -2.20 -3.83 -11.24
N GLN A 89 -1.07 -4.43 -11.63
CA GLN A 89 -0.74 -4.69 -13.04
C GLN A 89 -1.64 -5.77 -13.64
N ASP A 90 -1.82 -6.91 -12.95
CA ASP A 90 -2.69 -8.01 -13.40
C ASP A 90 -4.13 -7.54 -13.65
N LEU A 91 -4.60 -6.59 -12.83
CA LEU A 91 -5.94 -6.02 -12.93
C LEU A 91 -6.06 -4.90 -13.96
N SER A 92 -4.96 -4.48 -14.59
CA SER A 92 -4.95 -3.48 -15.67
C SER A 92 -4.93 -4.12 -17.06
N GLU A 93 -4.42 -5.36 -17.16
CA GLU A 93 -4.33 -6.11 -18.42
C GLU A 93 -5.60 -6.92 -18.74
N GLY A 94 -6.51 -7.11 -17.78
CA GLY A 94 -7.75 -7.87 -17.93
C GLY A 94 -9.00 -7.07 -18.33
N ASP A 95 -8.88 -5.77 -18.59
CA ASP A 95 -9.99 -4.87 -18.96
C ASP A 95 -9.99 -4.49 -20.47
N THR A 96 -9.23 -5.23 -21.31
CA THR A 96 -9.22 -5.12 -22.79
C THR A 96 -9.94 -6.29 -23.43
#